data_AF-A0A832I2G3-F1
#
_entry.id   AF-A0A832I2G3-F1
#
_cell.length_a   1.000
_cell.length_b   1.000
_cell.length_c   1.000
_cell.angle_alpha   90.00
_cell.angle_beta   90.00
_cell.angle_gamma   90.00
#
_symmetry.space_group_name_H-M   'P 1'
#
loop_
_entity.id
_entity.type
_entity.pdbx_description
1 polymer ?
#
loop_
_entity_poly.entity_id
_entity_poly.type
_entity_poly.pdbx_seq_one_letter_code
_entity_poly.pdbx_strand_id
1 'polypeptide(L)'
;MKEEFNENIKEFETLLQKMASEIASGAVYEKLPPQELLNKTEAYITRLNNLTEKNEELMLTLKPEKAPTIKAMCKRLKQTLANFKEILLQNTADPLANSRLAFEQLRKVLTDGSDMLFLMREIRDNPSPLIDAILNFKRASEAKAQVVSIQAKEDVEPLLKYVLNRIDHFRAVLIDLEKKVGEMKQIMRELQEESLKILANKKLAKKDNTEDKTERKQLSLSNFNQTNQKEREQNVNG
;
A
#
# COMPACT_ATOMS: atom_id res chain seq x y z
N MET A 1 11.83 14.15 -11.95
CA MET A 1 10.61 13.46 -11.45
C MET A 1 9.78 12.82 -12.56
N LYS A 2 9.03 13.56 -13.41
CA LYS A 2 8.24 12.92 -14.49
C LYS A 2 9.11 12.19 -15.52
N GLU A 3 10.19 12.84 -15.96
CA GLU A 3 11.19 12.24 -16.87
C GLU A 3 11.87 11.03 -16.24
N GLU A 4 12.39 11.20 -15.02
CA GLU A 4 12.94 10.10 -14.21
C GLU A 4 11.98 8.91 -14.04
N PHE A 5 10.70 9.16 -13.79
CA PHE A 5 9.70 8.09 -13.68
C PHE A 5 9.52 7.37 -15.02
N ASN A 6 9.54 8.10 -16.14
CA ASN A 6 9.46 7.50 -17.46
C ASN A 6 10.72 6.68 -17.81
N GLU A 7 11.90 7.13 -17.41
CA GLU A 7 13.15 6.36 -17.55
C GLU A 7 13.10 5.07 -16.73
N ASN A 8 12.68 5.16 -15.47
CA ASN A 8 12.53 3.97 -14.63
C ASN A 8 11.49 2.98 -15.18
N ILE A 9 10.38 3.46 -15.80
CA ILE A 9 9.40 2.59 -16.48
C ILE A 9 10.07 1.80 -17.60
N LYS A 10 10.84 2.47 -18.46
CA LYS A 10 11.53 1.82 -19.59
C LYS A 10 12.56 0.80 -19.11
N GLU A 11 13.31 1.16 -18.08
CA GLU A 11 14.31 0.25 -17.50
C GLU A 11 13.65 -0.99 -16.88
N PHE A 12 12.59 -0.78 -16.10
CA PHE A 12 11.84 -1.87 -15.47
C PHE A 12 11.25 -2.83 -16.51
N GLU A 13 10.65 -2.30 -17.57
CA GLU A 13 10.16 -3.08 -18.70
C GLU A 13 11.27 -3.87 -19.40
N THR A 14 12.42 -3.24 -19.65
CA THR A 14 13.57 -3.88 -20.29
C THR A 14 14.07 -5.07 -19.49
N LEU A 15 14.11 -4.95 -18.15
CA LEU A 15 14.51 -6.04 -17.27
C LEU A 15 13.51 -7.20 -17.29
N LEU A 16 12.20 -6.91 -17.27
CA LEU A 16 11.17 -7.94 -17.38
C LEU A 16 11.24 -8.67 -18.73
N GLN A 17 11.40 -7.93 -19.84
CA GLN A 17 11.54 -8.51 -21.17
C GLN A 17 12.80 -9.38 -21.28
N LYS A 18 13.92 -8.91 -20.72
CA LYS A 18 15.16 -9.69 -20.68
C LYS A 18 14.96 -11.00 -19.90
N MET A 19 14.37 -10.94 -18.71
CA MET A 19 14.07 -12.13 -17.91
C MET A 19 13.15 -13.10 -18.66
N ALA A 20 12.09 -12.60 -19.30
CA ALA A 20 11.17 -13.42 -20.09
C ALA A 20 11.89 -14.11 -21.27
N SER A 21 12.79 -13.38 -21.95
CA SER A 21 13.60 -13.91 -23.04
C SER A 21 14.57 -15.01 -22.57
N GLU A 22 15.25 -14.82 -21.44
CA GLU A 22 16.15 -15.82 -20.86
C GLU A 22 15.41 -17.08 -20.40
N ILE A 23 14.18 -16.95 -19.91
CA ILE A 23 13.29 -18.08 -19.58
C ILE A 23 12.84 -18.79 -20.86
N ALA A 24 12.37 -18.05 -21.87
CA ALA A 24 11.84 -18.62 -23.11
C ALA A 24 12.91 -19.32 -23.96
N SER A 25 14.13 -18.78 -23.97
CA SER A 25 15.29 -19.38 -24.65
C SER A 25 15.86 -20.60 -23.92
N GLY A 26 15.43 -20.87 -22.67
CA GLY A 26 15.98 -21.92 -21.84
C GLY A 26 17.36 -21.58 -21.25
N ALA A 27 17.83 -20.34 -21.38
CA ALA A 27 19.07 -19.89 -20.73
C ALA A 27 18.95 -19.91 -19.19
N VAL A 28 17.73 -19.71 -18.69
CA VAL A 28 17.30 -19.88 -17.29
C VAL A 28 16.16 -20.89 -17.27
N TYR A 29 16.32 -21.99 -16.54
CA TYR A 29 15.33 -23.07 -16.48
C TYR A 29 15.32 -23.77 -15.12
N GLU A 30 14.23 -24.47 -14.82
CA GLU A 30 13.90 -25.02 -13.49
C GLU A 30 14.86 -26.09 -12.94
N LYS A 31 15.67 -26.73 -13.80
CA LYS A 31 16.59 -27.81 -13.42
C LYS A 31 18.03 -27.35 -13.21
N LEU A 32 18.29 -26.05 -13.29
CA LEU A 32 19.58 -25.48 -12.93
C LEU A 32 19.86 -25.71 -11.43
N PRO A 33 21.10 -25.99 -11.02
CA PRO A 33 21.48 -25.98 -9.61
C PRO A 33 21.17 -24.62 -8.95
N PRO A 34 20.84 -24.57 -7.65
CA PRO A 34 20.43 -23.32 -6.99
C PRO A 34 21.43 -22.17 -7.15
N GLN A 35 22.73 -22.46 -7.00
CA GLN A 35 23.77 -21.46 -7.13
C GLN A 35 23.89 -20.92 -8.56
N GLU A 36 23.75 -21.79 -9.56
CA GLU A 36 23.80 -21.36 -10.97
C GLU A 36 22.57 -20.52 -11.33
N LEU A 37 21.39 -20.93 -10.86
CA LEU A 37 20.16 -20.15 -11.04
C LEU A 37 20.29 -18.79 -10.36
N LEU A 38 20.80 -18.74 -9.13
CA LEU A 38 21.04 -17.47 -8.43
C LEU A 38 22.02 -16.59 -9.22
N ASN A 39 23.19 -17.12 -9.61
CA ASN A 39 24.22 -16.36 -10.32
C ASN A 39 23.71 -15.74 -11.64
N LYS A 40 22.87 -16.48 -12.39
CA LYS A 40 22.29 -15.99 -13.65
C LYS A 40 21.25 -14.89 -13.42
N THR A 41 20.54 -14.94 -12.29
CA THR A 41 19.34 -14.12 -12.08
C THR A 41 19.54 -12.94 -11.11
N GLU A 42 20.54 -13.02 -10.24
CA GLU A 42 20.71 -12.12 -9.11
C GLU A 42 20.80 -10.64 -9.49
N ALA A 43 21.51 -10.33 -10.58
CA ALA A 43 21.73 -8.96 -11.03
C ALA A 43 20.40 -8.27 -11.36
N TYR A 44 19.55 -8.91 -12.18
CA TYR A 44 18.27 -8.30 -12.55
C TYR A 44 17.24 -8.38 -11.43
N ILE A 45 17.26 -9.41 -10.56
CA ILE A 45 16.37 -9.49 -9.38
C ILE A 45 16.66 -8.35 -8.42
N THR A 46 17.94 -8.10 -8.15
CA THR A 46 18.35 -6.98 -7.29
C THR A 46 18.00 -5.65 -7.91
N ARG A 47 18.19 -5.49 -9.23
CA ARG A 47 17.83 -4.25 -9.93
C ARG A 47 16.31 -4.01 -9.94
N LEU A 48 15.50 -5.06 -10.17
CA LEU A 48 14.04 -4.99 -10.10
C LEU A 48 13.56 -4.58 -8.71
N ASN A 49 14.18 -5.11 -7.65
CA ASN A 49 13.83 -4.75 -6.29
C ASN A 49 14.07 -3.24 -6.03
N ASN A 50 15.25 -2.74 -6.42
CA ASN A 50 15.60 -1.32 -6.25
C ASN A 50 14.69 -0.40 -7.08
N LEU A 51 14.38 -0.79 -8.32
CA LEU A 51 13.43 -0.04 -9.15
C LEU A 51 12.02 -0.07 -8.56
N THR A 52 11.61 -1.19 -7.96
CA THR A 52 10.30 -1.31 -7.31
C THR A 52 10.19 -0.30 -6.17
N GLU A 53 11.23 -0.17 -5.34
CA GLU A 53 11.28 0.81 -4.25
C GLU A 53 11.29 2.26 -4.76
N LYS A 54 12.16 2.58 -5.72
CA LYS A 54 12.22 3.92 -6.32
C LYS A 54 10.90 4.32 -6.98
N ASN A 55 10.26 3.39 -7.69
CA ASN A 55 9.00 3.65 -8.36
C ASN A 55 7.82 3.72 -7.40
N GLU A 56 7.87 3.03 -6.26
CA GLU A 56 6.87 3.17 -5.19
C GLU A 56 6.79 4.64 -4.73
N GLU A 57 7.94 5.26 -4.43
CA GLU A 57 8.00 6.65 -3.98
C GLU A 57 7.50 7.64 -5.04
N LEU A 58 7.92 7.45 -6.29
CA LEU A 58 7.50 8.30 -7.41
C LEU A 58 6.00 8.17 -7.68
N MET A 59 5.45 6.96 -7.67
CA MET A 59 4.02 6.72 -7.86
C MET A 59 3.20 7.33 -6.73
N LEU A 60 3.62 7.17 -5.47
CA LEU A 60 2.94 7.76 -4.31
C LEU A 60 2.93 9.29 -4.36
N THR A 61 3.98 9.88 -4.93
CA THR A 61 4.05 11.32 -5.15
C THR A 61 3.12 11.76 -6.29
N LEU A 62 3.16 11.07 -7.43
CA LEU A 62 2.43 11.45 -8.64
C LEU A 62 0.92 11.15 -8.57
N LYS A 63 0.51 10.11 -7.84
CA LYS A 63 -0.86 9.61 -7.75
C LYS A 63 -1.18 9.10 -6.33
N PRO A 64 -1.17 9.99 -5.31
CA PRO A 64 -1.40 9.61 -3.92
C PRO A 64 -2.78 8.97 -3.70
N GLU A 65 -3.76 9.23 -4.57
CA GLU A 65 -5.11 8.66 -4.49
C GLU A 65 -5.11 7.13 -4.65
N LYS A 66 -4.08 6.57 -5.31
CA LYS A 66 -3.89 5.12 -5.47
C LYS A 66 -2.93 4.51 -4.45
N ALA A 67 -2.57 5.24 -3.40
CA ALA A 67 -1.63 4.76 -2.38
C ALA A 67 -1.86 3.32 -1.87
N PRO A 68 -3.09 2.88 -1.51
CA PRO A 68 -3.29 1.50 -1.04
C PRO A 68 -2.95 0.47 -2.13
N THR A 69 -3.33 0.72 -3.38
CA THR A 69 -3.04 -0.14 -4.52
C THR A 69 -1.54 -0.20 -4.81
N ILE A 70 -0.89 0.97 -4.85
CA ILE A 70 0.56 1.09 -5.08
C ILE A 70 1.33 0.27 -4.05
N LYS A 71 1.05 0.49 -2.75
CA LYS A 71 1.73 -0.22 -1.66
C LYS A 71 1.49 -1.72 -1.70
N ALA A 72 0.26 -2.15 -1.97
CA ALA A 72 -0.08 -3.56 -2.05
C ALA A 72 0.69 -4.27 -3.19
N MET A 73 0.78 -3.65 -4.36
CA MET A 73 1.47 -4.21 -5.52
C MET A 73 2.99 -4.22 -5.34
N CYS A 74 3.58 -3.11 -4.88
CA CYS A 74 5.01 -3.05 -4.58
C CYS A 74 5.40 -4.08 -3.51
N LYS A 75 4.60 -4.21 -2.44
CA LYS A 75 4.82 -5.24 -1.41
C LYS A 75 4.75 -6.65 -1.99
N ARG A 76 3.76 -6.95 -2.83
CA ARG A 76 3.58 -8.28 -3.44
C ARG A 76 4.77 -8.65 -4.33
N LEU A 77 5.26 -7.72 -5.14
CA LEU A 77 6.43 -7.94 -5.98
C LEU A 77 7.70 -8.13 -5.14
N LYS A 78 7.96 -7.23 -4.17
CA LYS A 78 9.10 -7.33 -3.24
C LYS A 78 9.11 -8.67 -2.49
N GLN A 79 7.96 -9.11 -2.01
CA GLN A 79 7.80 -10.41 -1.35
C GLN A 79 8.15 -11.58 -2.29
N THR A 80 7.71 -11.53 -3.55
CA THR A 80 7.99 -12.59 -4.53
C THR A 80 9.49 -12.65 -4.86
N LEU A 81 10.15 -11.49 -5.01
CA LEU A 81 11.60 -11.39 -5.20
C LEU A 81 12.39 -11.91 -3.98
N ALA A 82 11.91 -11.62 -2.77
CA ALA A 82 12.51 -12.13 -1.53
C ALA A 82 12.37 -13.65 -1.42
N ASN A 83 11.15 -14.17 -1.61
CA ASN A 83 10.88 -15.61 -1.59
C ASN A 83 11.76 -16.37 -2.58
N PHE A 84 11.95 -15.83 -3.80
CA PHE A 84 12.86 -16.40 -4.79
C PHE A 84 14.27 -16.64 -4.22
N LYS A 85 14.87 -15.60 -3.62
CA LYS A 85 16.21 -15.71 -3.03
C LYS A 85 16.23 -16.65 -1.83
N GLU A 86 15.23 -16.54 -0.95
CA GLU A 86 15.14 -17.37 0.25
C GLU A 86 15.06 -18.86 -0.08
N ILE A 87 14.23 -19.24 -1.05
CA ILE A 87 14.10 -20.64 -1.49
C ILE A 87 15.44 -21.18 -2.00
N LEU A 88 16.21 -20.40 -2.77
CA LEU A 88 17.50 -20.83 -3.30
C LEU A 88 18.58 -20.99 -2.24
N LEU A 89 18.49 -20.22 -1.15
CA LEU A 89 19.45 -20.25 -0.05
C LEU A 89 19.10 -21.28 1.03
N GLN A 90 17.94 -21.93 0.94
CA GLN A 90 17.56 -23.00 1.87
C GLN A 90 18.40 -24.25 1.66
N ASN A 91 19.02 -24.74 2.73
CA ASN A 91 19.67 -26.04 2.75
C ASN A 91 18.63 -27.15 2.94
N THR A 92 18.32 -27.86 1.87
CA THR A 92 17.38 -29.00 1.88
C THR A 92 18.06 -30.27 1.37
N ALA A 93 17.45 -31.42 1.63
CA ALA A 93 17.96 -32.71 1.16
C ALA A 93 17.83 -32.87 -0.37
N ASP A 94 16.93 -32.12 -1.02
CA ASP A 94 16.79 -32.05 -2.48
C ASP A 94 16.89 -30.59 -2.96
N PRO A 95 18.10 -30.09 -3.25
CA PRO A 95 18.31 -28.74 -3.74
C PRO A 95 17.67 -28.46 -5.12
N LEU A 96 17.40 -29.48 -5.93
CA LEU A 96 16.74 -29.29 -7.22
C LEU A 96 15.25 -28.99 -7.07
N ALA A 97 14.60 -29.50 -6.02
CA ALA A 97 13.23 -29.09 -5.69
C ALA A 97 13.15 -27.58 -5.38
N ASN A 98 14.14 -27.03 -4.66
CA ASN A 98 14.22 -25.59 -4.40
C ASN A 98 14.37 -24.80 -5.71
N SER A 99 15.17 -25.30 -6.65
CA SER A 99 15.37 -24.65 -7.95
C SER A 99 14.07 -24.56 -8.74
N ARG A 100 13.27 -25.63 -8.76
CA ARG A 100 11.94 -25.64 -9.39
C ARG A 100 10.99 -24.65 -8.72
N LEU A 101 10.93 -24.65 -7.40
CA LEU A 101 10.05 -23.75 -6.64
C LEU A 101 10.45 -22.28 -6.80
N ALA A 102 11.74 -21.98 -6.78
CA ALA A 102 12.26 -20.65 -7.04
C ALA A 102 11.99 -20.21 -8.49
N PHE A 103 12.11 -21.12 -9.46
CA PHE A 103 11.78 -20.82 -10.84
C PHE A 103 10.29 -20.45 -11.03
N GLU A 104 9.37 -21.06 -10.27
CA GLU A 104 7.98 -20.58 -10.21
C GLU A 104 7.85 -19.17 -9.64
N GLN A 105 8.68 -18.78 -8.66
CA GLN A 105 8.72 -17.39 -8.20
C GLN A 105 9.21 -16.45 -9.30
N LEU A 106 10.17 -16.84 -10.15
CA LEU A 106 10.59 -16.03 -11.30
C LEU A 106 9.45 -15.81 -12.31
N ARG A 107 8.69 -16.87 -12.62
CA ARG A 107 7.48 -16.75 -13.46
C ARG A 107 6.44 -15.81 -12.83
N LYS A 108 6.28 -15.90 -11.50
CA LYS A 108 5.41 -15.01 -10.75
C LYS A 108 5.91 -13.56 -10.75
N VAL A 109 7.22 -13.32 -10.69
CA VAL A 109 7.83 -11.99 -10.84
C VAL A 109 7.47 -11.36 -12.19
N LEU A 110 7.46 -12.13 -13.28
CA LEU A 110 7.03 -11.61 -14.59
C LEU A 110 5.57 -11.15 -14.59
N THR A 111 4.70 -11.91 -13.92
CA THR A 111 3.27 -11.58 -13.81
C THR A 111 3.07 -10.35 -12.91
N ASP A 112 3.61 -10.38 -11.69
CA ASP A 112 3.52 -9.28 -10.72
C ASP A 112 4.19 -8.00 -11.24
N GLY A 113 5.30 -8.13 -11.95
CA GLY A 113 6.01 -7.03 -12.60
C GLY A 113 5.21 -6.44 -13.75
N SER A 114 4.55 -7.26 -14.58
CA SER A 114 3.70 -6.78 -15.67
C SER A 114 2.48 -6.00 -15.14
N ASP A 115 1.84 -6.50 -14.08
CA ASP A 115 0.76 -5.77 -13.39
C ASP A 115 1.25 -4.41 -12.88
N MET A 116 2.42 -4.38 -12.23
CA MET A 116 3.01 -3.13 -11.72
C MET A 116 3.34 -2.17 -12.87
N LEU A 117 3.90 -2.67 -13.97
CA LEU A 117 4.21 -1.87 -15.14
C LEU A 117 2.94 -1.23 -15.74
N PHE A 118 1.83 -1.95 -15.75
CA PHE A 118 0.54 -1.41 -16.17
C PHE A 118 0.11 -0.24 -15.27
N LEU A 119 0.19 -0.40 -13.95
CA LEU A 119 -0.12 0.68 -13.01
C LEU A 119 0.82 1.88 -13.18
N MET A 120 2.13 1.63 -13.39
CA MET A 120 3.11 2.69 -13.59
C MET A 120 2.79 3.52 -14.84
N ARG A 121 2.40 2.87 -15.95
CA ARG A 121 1.97 3.55 -17.18
C ARG A 121 0.70 4.35 -16.96
N GLU A 122 -0.28 3.78 -16.26
CA GLU A 122 -1.51 4.50 -15.92
C GLU A 122 -1.24 5.78 -15.11
N ILE A 123 -0.34 5.71 -14.13
CA ILE A 123 0.05 6.86 -13.31
C ILE A 123 0.84 7.89 -14.14
N ARG A 124 1.71 7.45 -15.05
CA ARG A 124 2.46 8.33 -15.96
C ARG A 124 1.50 9.10 -16.88
N ASP A 125 0.53 8.41 -17.46
CA ASP A 125 -0.37 8.95 -18.46
C ASP A 125 -1.48 9.80 -17.82
N ASN A 126 -1.83 9.49 -16.57
CA ASN A 126 -2.85 10.20 -15.80
C ASN A 126 -2.36 10.48 -14.37
N PRO A 127 -1.42 11.42 -14.16
CA PRO A 127 -1.01 11.84 -12.82
C PRO A 127 -2.15 12.57 -12.10
N SER A 128 -2.05 12.74 -10.78
CA SER A 128 -3.00 13.55 -10.03
C SER A 128 -3.01 14.99 -10.56
N PRO A 129 -4.16 15.54 -10.98
CA PRO A 129 -4.23 16.91 -11.52
C PRO A 129 -3.73 17.97 -10.52
N LEU A 130 -4.02 17.76 -9.23
CA LEU A 130 -3.57 18.66 -8.16
C LEU A 130 -2.05 18.61 -8.01
N ILE A 131 -1.46 17.42 -7.95
CA ILE A 131 -0.01 17.27 -7.86
C ILE A 131 0.66 17.85 -9.10
N ASP A 132 0.11 17.62 -10.29
CA ASP A 132 0.70 18.18 -11.51
C ASP A 132 0.69 19.71 -11.50
N ALA A 133 -0.42 20.32 -11.07
CA ALA A 133 -0.50 21.76 -10.88
C ALA A 133 0.56 22.27 -9.89
N ILE A 134 0.75 21.59 -8.74
CA ILE A 134 1.78 21.92 -7.75
C ILE A 134 3.19 21.81 -8.34
N LEU A 135 3.50 20.74 -9.05
CA LEU A 135 4.82 20.52 -9.66
C LEU A 135 5.11 21.54 -10.77
N ASN A 136 4.11 21.87 -11.60
CA ASN A 136 4.23 22.89 -12.63
C ASN A 136 4.42 24.28 -12.00
N PHE A 137 3.69 24.59 -10.92
CA PHE A 137 3.86 25.82 -10.17
C PHE A 137 5.26 25.93 -9.55
N LYS A 138 5.75 24.85 -8.93
CA LYS A 138 7.12 24.79 -8.39
C LYS A 138 8.16 25.08 -9.47
N ARG A 139 8.07 24.40 -10.63
CA ARG A 139 8.97 24.65 -11.77
C ARG A 139 8.89 26.09 -12.27
N ALA A 140 7.69 26.66 -12.39
CA ALA A 140 7.51 28.05 -12.80
C ALA A 140 8.08 29.04 -11.76
N SER A 141 7.99 28.72 -10.47
CA SER A 141 8.58 29.54 -9.39
C SER A 141 10.11 29.47 -9.40
N GLU A 142 10.69 28.29 -9.58
CA GLU A 142 12.15 28.10 -9.68
C GLU A 142 12.72 28.81 -10.90
N ALA A 143 12.04 28.74 -12.05
CA ALA A 143 12.42 29.47 -13.25
C ALA A 143 12.33 30.99 -13.05
N LYS A 144 11.32 31.50 -12.30
CA LYS A 144 11.19 32.93 -11.99
C LYS A 144 12.26 33.45 -11.04
N ALA A 145 12.74 32.65 -10.09
CA ALA A 145 13.85 33.05 -9.21
C ALA A 145 15.12 33.39 -9.99
N GLN A 146 15.30 32.83 -11.21
CA GLN A 146 16.41 33.17 -12.11
C GLN A 146 16.18 34.46 -12.92
N VAL A 147 14.93 34.92 -13.07
CA VAL A 147 14.57 36.09 -13.92
C VAL A 147 14.60 37.42 -13.14
N VAL A 148 14.57 37.40 -11.80
CA VAL A 148 14.58 38.62 -10.97
C VAL A 148 15.93 39.38 -10.99
N SER A 149 16.99 38.85 -11.63
CA SER A 149 18.28 39.55 -11.73
C SER A 149 18.41 40.49 -12.95
N ILE A 150 17.37 40.65 -13.76
CA ILE A 150 17.42 41.54 -14.94
C ILE A 150 16.73 42.86 -14.56
N GLN A 151 17.50 43.94 -14.50
CA GLN A 151 16.99 45.32 -14.42
C GLN A 151 15.96 45.53 -15.55
N ALA A 152 14.69 45.59 -15.18
CA ALA A 152 13.59 45.77 -16.12
C ALA A 152 13.59 47.23 -16.61
N LYS A 153 13.41 47.43 -17.93
CA LYS A 153 13.09 48.75 -18.50
C LYS A 153 11.80 49.28 -17.88
N GLU A 154 11.73 50.59 -17.63
CA GLU A 154 10.61 51.29 -16.96
C GLU A 154 9.23 50.96 -17.57
N ASP A 155 9.18 50.60 -18.85
CA ASP A 155 7.94 50.33 -19.59
C ASP A 155 7.24 49.01 -19.20
N VAL A 156 7.93 48.08 -18.52
CA VAL A 156 7.39 46.75 -18.15
C VAL A 156 7.06 46.61 -16.67
N GLU A 157 7.41 47.62 -15.87
CA GLU A 157 7.25 47.65 -14.41
C GLU A 157 5.79 47.49 -13.94
N PRO A 158 4.77 48.11 -14.58
CA PRO A 158 3.38 47.94 -14.18
C PRO A 158 2.88 46.49 -14.39
N LEU A 159 3.31 45.85 -15.47
CA LEU A 159 2.98 44.46 -15.78
C LEU A 159 3.67 43.51 -14.80
N LEU A 160 4.95 43.77 -14.48
CA LEU A 160 5.69 43.01 -13.48
C LEU A 160 5.02 43.11 -12.09
N LYS A 161 4.61 44.31 -11.67
CA LYS A 161 3.90 44.54 -10.41
C LYS A 161 2.55 43.82 -10.37
N TYR A 162 1.82 43.81 -11.48
CA TYR A 162 0.56 43.05 -11.60
C TYR A 162 0.79 41.55 -11.44
N VAL A 163 1.80 40.99 -12.12
CA VAL A 163 2.14 39.56 -12.04
C VAL A 163 2.62 39.18 -10.63
N LEU A 164 3.45 40.00 -9.98
CA LEU A 164 3.92 39.77 -8.62
C LEU A 164 2.75 39.77 -7.61
N ASN A 165 1.84 40.75 -7.70
CA ASN A 165 0.67 40.80 -6.84
C ASN A 165 -0.26 39.58 -7.01
N ARG A 166 -0.42 39.11 -8.26
CA ARG A 166 -1.14 37.86 -8.54
C ARG A 166 -0.45 36.67 -7.88
N ILE A 167 0.88 36.57 -7.91
CA ILE A 167 1.65 35.50 -7.28
C ILE A 167 1.47 35.54 -5.75
N ASP A 168 1.54 36.72 -5.14
CA ASP A 168 1.35 36.86 -3.68
C ASP A 168 -0.06 36.47 -3.26
N HIS A 169 -1.08 36.85 -4.04
CA HIS A 169 -2.45 36.41 -3.80
C HIS A 169 -2.57 34.88 -3.89
N PHE A 170 -1.95 34.26 -4.90
CA PHE A 170 -1.90 32.79 -5.02
C PHE A 170 -1.21 32.13 -3.83
N ARG A 171 -0.09 32.69 -3.36
CA ARG A 171 0.64 32.18 -2.18
C ARG A 171 -0.25 32.24 -0.93
N ALA A 172 -1.00 33.32 -0.74
CA ALA A 172 -1.93 33.43 0.39
C ALA A 172 -3.02 32.35 0.35
N VAL A 173 -3.61 32.10 -0.83
CA VAL A 173 -4.62 31.04 -1.01
C VAL A 173 -4.03 29.65 -0.75
N LEU A 174 -2.76 29.40 -1.15
CA LEU A 174 -2.08 28.14 -0.88
C LEU A 174 -1.88 27.89 0.61
N ILE A 175 -1.45 28.91 1.36
CA ILE A 175 -1.28 28.81 2.81
C ILE A 175 -2.61 28.48 3.49
N ASP A 176 -3.71 29.09 3.06
CA ASP A 176 -5.03 28.80 3.60
C ASP A 176 -5.48 27.36 3.27
N LEU A 177 -5.22 26.90 2.05
CA LEU A 177 -5.50 25.51 1.65
C LEU A 177 -4.70 24.50 2.46
N GLU A 178 -3.40 24.75 2.68
CA GLU A 178 -2.55 23.89 3.53
C GLU A 178 -3.08 23.79 4.95
N LYS A 179 -3.54 24.92 5.52
CA LYS A 179 -4.20 24.95 6.82
C LYS A 179 -5.48 24.10 6.83
N LYS A 180 -6.33 24.25 5.81
CA LYS A 180 -7.57 23.44 5.67
C LYS A 180 -7.29 21.94 5.57
N VAL A 181 -6.25 21.56 4.84
CA VAL A 181 -5.79 20.16 4.78
C VAL A 181 -5.31 19.67 6.16
N GLY A 182 -4.64 20.53 6.92
CA GLY A 182 -4.27 20.26 8.32
C GLY A 182 -5.49 19.98 9.21
N GLU A 183 -6.52 20.82 9.12
CA GLU A 183 -7.79 20.65 9.83
C GLU A 183 -8.47 19.32 9.44
N MET A 184 -8.52 18.98 8.14
CA MET A 184 -9.08 17.70 7.68
C MET A 184 -8.33 16.49 8.23
N LYS A 185 -6.99 16.55 8.31
CA LYS A 185 -6.18 15.47 8.92
C LYS A 185 -6.51 15.29 10.40
N GLN A 186 -6.78 16.38 11.11
CA GLN A 186 -7.17 16.33 12.52
C GLN A 186 -8.54 15.66 12.69
N ILE A 187 -9.54 16.09 11.92
CA ILE A 187 -10.89 15.49 11.92
C ILE A 187 -10.81 13.99 11.61
N MET A 188 -10.00 13.59 10.63
CA MET A 188 -9.82 12.19 10.28
C MET A 188 -9.23 11.37 11.43
N ARG A 189 -8.27 11.92 12.21
CA ARG A 189 -7.74 11.25 13.40
C ARG A 189 -8.81 11.10 14.48
N GLU A 190 -9.60 12.13 14.72
CA GLU A 190 -10.70 12.11 15.69
C GLU A 190 -11.74 11.05 15.33
N LEU A 191 -12.15 10.98 14.05
CA LEU A 191 -13.07 9.96 13.55
C LEU A 191 -12.49 8.55 13.67
N GLN A 192 -11.19 8.38 13.42
CA GLN A 192 -10.52 7.10 13.63
C GLN A 192 -10.54 6.69 15.11
N GLU A 193 -10.24 7.61 16.03
CA GLU A 193 -10.28 7.35 17.46
C GLU A 193 -11.69 7.02 17.95
N GLU A 194 -12.70 7.76 17.48
CA GLU A 194 -14.11 7.51 17.79
C GLU A 194 -14.57 6.14 17.28
N SER A 195 -14.16 5.75 16.07
CA SER A 195 -14.44 4.41 15.53
C SER A 195 -13.84 3.29 16.39
N LEU A 196 -12.63 3.48 16.92
CA LEU A 196 -11.99 2.54 17.83
C LEU A 196 -12.69 2.48 19.18
N LYS A 197 -13.12 3.62 19.73
CA LYS A 197 -13.92 3.68 20.97
C LYS A 197 -15.26 2.95 20.82
N ILE A 198 -15.96 3.13 19.70
CA ILE A 198 -17.22 2.42 19.41
C ILE A 198 -16.96 0.90 19.35
N LEU A 199 -15.88 0.46 18.70
CA LEU A 199 -15.52 -0.96 18.63
C LEU A 199 -15.12 -1.55 19.99
N ALA A 200 -14.41 -0.78 20.83
CA ALA A 200 -14.04 -1.18 22.19
C ALA A 200 -15.27 -1.29 23.09
N ASN A 201 -16.18 -0.31 23.06
CA ASN A 201 -17.44 -0.33 23.80
C ASN A 201 -18.35 -1.47 23.35
N LYS A 202 -18.37 -1.80 22.06
CA LYS A 202 -19.08 -2.98 21.52
C LYS A 202 -18.48 -4.31 22.00
N LYS A 203 -17.16 -4.37 22.23
CA LYS A 203 -16.49 -5.54 22.83
C LYS A 203 -16.82 -5.69 24.32
N LEU A 204 -16.87 -4.58 25.07
CA LEU A 204 -17.27 -4.56 26.48
C LEU A 204 -18.74 -4.97 26.65
N ALA A 205 -19.65 -4.40 25.86
CA ALA A 205 -21.08 -4.77 25.89
C ALA A 205 -21.36 -6.23 25.46
N LYS A 206 -20.48 -6.84 24.66
CA LYS A 206 -20.54 -8.29 24.37
C LYS A 206 -20.00 -9.15 25.51
N LYS A 207 -19.05 -8.64 26.30
CA LYS A 207 -18.47 -9.37 27.44
C LYS A 207 -19.47 -9.43 28.61
N ASP A 208 -20.13 -8.31 28.92
CA ASP A 208 -21.18 -8.24 29.97
C ASP A 208 -22.39 -9.13 29.66
N ASN A 209 -22.80 -9.21 28.38
CA ASN A 209 -23.90 -10.11 27.97
C ASN A 209 -23.55 -11.61 28.01
N THR A 210 -22.27 -11.96 28.17
CA THR A 210 -21.83 -13.36 28.27
C THR A 210 -21.59 -13.77 29.72
N GLU A 211 -21.27 -12.84 30.62
CA GLU A 211 -21.11 -13.13 32.06
C GLU A 211 -22.45 -13.26 32.79
N ASP A 212 -23.50 -12.51 32.41
CA ASP A 212 -24.81 -12.54 33.10
C ASP A 212 -25.68 -13.79 32.81
N LYS A 213 -25.24 -14.70 31.93
CA LYS A 213 -25.90 -16.01 31.71
C LYS A 213 -25.31 -17.17 32.50
N THR A 214 -24.20 -16.96 33.21
CA THR A 214 -23.48 -18.05 33.89
C THR A 214 -23.72 -18.11 35.39
N GLU A 215 -24.31 -17.08 36.01
CA GLU A 215 -24.51 -17.03 37.48
C GLU A 215 -25.92 -17.40 37.98
N ARG A 216 -26.89 -17.68 37.09
CA ARG A 216 -28.26 -18.13 37.49
C ARG A 216 -28.52 -19.64 37.37
N LYS A 217 -27.49 -20.47 37.55
CA LYS A 217 -27.65 -21.95 37.63
C LYS A 217 -26.98 -22.59 38.85
N GLN A 218 -26.86 -21.88 39.97
CA GLN A 218 -26.71 -22.56 41.27
C GLN A 218 -28.12 -22.84 41.84
N LEU A 219 -28.58 -24.07 41.56
CA LEU A 219 -29.77 -24.67 42.16
C LEU A 219 -29.52 -24.92 43.65
N SER A 220 -30.10 -24.09 44.51
CA SER A 220 -30.22 -24.37 45.96
C SER A 220 -31.11 -25.60 46.19
N LEU A 221 -30.50 -26.68 46.67
CA LEU A 221 -31.14 -27.92 47.09
C LEU A 221 -31.78 -27.78 48.49
N SER A 222 -32.77 -26.91 48.66
CA SER A 222 -33.35 -26.64 49.99
C SER A 222 -34.84 -26.90 50.14
N ASN A 223 -35.53 -27.48 49.14
CA ASN A 223 -36.97 -27.76 49.23
C ASN A 223 -37.36 -29.23 48.95
N PHE A 224 -36.44 -30.17 49.20
CA PHE A 224 -36.78 -31.59 49.19
C PHE A 224 -37.20 -32.01 50.60
N ASN A 225 -38.47 -31.74 50.95
CA ASN A 225 -39.30 -32.46 51.93
C ASN A 225 -40.47 -31.57 52.38
N GLN A 226 -41.54 -31.50 51.57
CA GLN A 226 -42.92 -31.25 52.02
C GLN A 226 -43.88 -31.17 50.82
N THR A 227 -44.02 -32.25 50.06
CA THR A 227 -45.20 -32.43 49.17
C THR A 227 -45.48 -33.89 48.81
N ASN A 228 -45.15 -34.83 49.70
CA ASN A 228 -45.62 -36.22 49.62
C ASN A 228 -46.66 -36.46 50.72
N GLN A 229 -47.80 -35.76 50.63
CA GLN A 229 -49.02 -36.03 51.41
C GLN A 229 -50.13 -35.09 50.91
N LYS A 230 -50.65 -35.32 49.69
CA LYS A 230 -51.99 -34.84 49.26
C LYS A 230 -52.52 -35.36 47.91
N GLU A 231 -51.79 -36.21 47.17
CA GLU A 231 -52.30 -36.80 45.91
C GLU A 231 -52.49 -38.33 45.94
N ARG A 232 -52.80 -38.90 47.12
CA ARG A 232 -53.20 -40.32 47.25
C ARG A 232 -54.65 -40.54 47.74
N GLU A 233 -55.48 -39.51 47.69
CA GLU A 233 -56.91 -39.61 47.96
C GLU A 233 -57.69 -38.79 46.92
N GLN A 234 -57.76 -39.29 45.68
CA GLN A 234 -58.81 -39.05 44.68
C GLN A 234 -58.35 -39.63 43.33
N ASN A 235 -58.43 -40.95 43.20
CA ASN A 235 -58.75 -41.67 41.95
C ASN A 235 -58.66 -43.19 42.19
N VAL A 236 -59.56 -43.68 43.03
CA VAL A 236 -60.10 -45.05 42.95
C VAL A 236 -61.60 -44.90 43.18
N ASN A 237 -62.33 -44.67 42.09
CA ASN A 237 -63.74 -45.01 41.89
C ASN A 237 -64.08 -44.69 40.42
N GLY A 238 -64.08 -45.74 39.60
CA GLY A 238 -64.33 -45.71 38.16
C GLY A 238 -63.68 -46.91 37.49
#